data_AF-A0A914D135-F1
#
_entry.id   AF-A0A914D135-F1
#
_cell.length_a   1.000
_cell.length_b   1.000
_cell.length_c   1.000
_cell.angle_alpha   90.00
_cell.angle_beta   90.00
_cell.angle_gamma   90.00
#
_symmetry.space_group_name_H-M   'P 1'
#
loop_
_entity.id
_entity.type
_entity.pdbx_description
1 polymer ?
#
loop_
_entity_poly.entity_id
_entity_poly.type
_entity_poly.pdbx_seq_one_letter_code
_entity_poly.pdbx_strand_id
1 'polypeptide(L)'
;MTPVGNVSDKYLSFTLDSLSAYPETWQYINFSFMVPLAKALAPSYFRFGGTYSDVFVFNETLNGPINQEVPWALTNGFFGNKTTIFSGEQFDTLYNFASNSGWRFIFDLNLMLRNGTGWTEATIHSSRWNSTNAKTLFDYASSKGYEMDWELGN
;
A
#
# COMPACT_ATOMS: atom_id res chain seq x y z
N MET A 1 -28.91 19.80 -23.60
CA MET A 1 -27.83 18.80 -23.56
C MET A 1 -28.28 17.65 -22.69
N THR A 2 -28.10 16.40 -23.12
CA THR A 2 -28.45 15.20 -22.34
C THR A 2 -27.17 14.61 -21.73
N PRO A 3 -27.10 14.34 -20.42
CA PRO A 3 -25.92 13.71 -19.83
C PRO A 3 -25.65 12.35 -20.47
N VAL A 4 -24.37 12.06 -20.79
CA VAL A 4 -23.94 10.77 -21.35
C VAL A 4 -23.58 9.74 -20.28
N GLY A 5 -23.48 10.15 -19.01
CA GLY A 5 -23.18 9.28 -17.88
C GLY A 5 -23.17 10.04 -16.56
N ASN A 6 -23.23 9.29 -15.45
CA ASN A 6 -23.05 9.79 -14.10
C ASN A 6 -21.71 9.28 -13.58
N VAL A 7 -20.92 10.16 -12.98
CA VAL A 7 -19.64 9.82 -12.36
C VAL A 7 -19.75 9.88 -10.84
N SER A 8 -18.81 9.23 -10.16
CA SER A 8 -18.67 9.35 -8.70
C SER A 8 -18.45 10.80 -8.29
N ASP A 9 -18.88 11.16 -7.08
CA ASP A 9 -18.50 12.43 -6.45
C ASP A 9 -16.98 12.53 -6.24
N LYS A 10 -16.28 11.38 -6.18
CA LYS A 10 -14.82 11.22 -6.09
C LYS A 10 -14.17 10.97 -7.45
N TYR A 11 -14.79 11.38 -8.56
CA TYR A 11 -14.29 11.08 -9.91
C TYR A 11 -12.84 11.56 -10.13
N LEU A 12 -12.51 12.77 -9.67
CA LEU A 12 -11.13 13.24 -9.65
C LEU A 12 -10.45 12.72 -8.38
N SER A 13 -9.54 11.75 -8.55
CA SER A 13 -8.84 11.06 -7.48
C SER A 13 -7.34 10.99 -7.72
N PHE A 14 -6.58 10.67 -6.67
CA PHE A 14 -5.13 10.86 -6.65
C PHE A 14 -4.41 9.62 -6.16
N THR A 15 -3.14 9.50 -6.56
CA THR A 15 -2.27 8.41 -6.12
C THR A 15 -0.98 8.98 -5.51
N LEU A 16 -0.42 8.25 -4.56
CA LEU A 16 0.98 8.38 -4.16
C LEU A 16 1.67 7.06 -4.47
N ASP A 17 2.75 7.14 -5.26
CA ASP A 17 3.49 5.94 -5.68
C ASP A 17 4.17 5.28 -4.49
N SER A 18 4.03 3.97 -4.40
CA SER A 18 4.63 3.09 -3.40
C SER A 18 6.13 3.32 -3.16
N LEU A 19 6.89 3.71 -4.18
CA LEU A 19 8.31 4.07 -4.03
C LEU A 19 8.52 5.19 -3.01
N SER A 20 7.51 6.04 -2.77
CA SER A 20 7.60 7.14 -1.82
C SER A 20 7.80 6.69 -0.36
N ALA A 21 7.47 5.44 -0.03
CA ALA A 21 7.65 4.87 1.32
C ALA A 21 9.10 4.54 1.67
N TYR A 22 10.00 4.56 0.69
CA TYR A 22 11.41 4.34 0.95
C TYR A 22 12.00 5.49 1.79
N PRO A 23 12.92 5.23 2.74
CA PRO A 23 13.48 6.28 3.60
C PRO A 23 14.09 7.46 2.83
N GLU A 24 14.66 7.20 1.66
CA GLU A 24 15.27 8.20 0.77
C GLU A 24 14.24 9.18 0.19
N THR A 25 12.96 8.83 0.17
CA THR A 25 11.87 9.69 -0.32
C THR A 25 10.95 10.16 0.79
N TRP A 26 10.60 9.26 1.73
CA TRP A 26 9.60 9.49 2.76
C TRP A 26 9.92 10.72 3.62
N GLN A 27 11.19 10.91 3.98
CA GLN A 27 11.65 12.02 4.81
C GLN A 27 11.44 13.42 4.19
N TYR A 28 11.23 13.49 2.87
CA TYR A 28 11.04 14.75 2.14
C TYR A 28 9.55 15.09 1.93
N ILE A 29 8.64 14.20 2.33
CA ILE A 29 7.20 14.39 2.13
C ILE A 29 6.60 15.01 3.38
N ASN A 30 6.12 16.25 3.25
CA ASN A 30 5.42 16.93 4.33
C ASN A 30 3.90 16.83 4.12
N PHE A 31 3.29 15.75 4.61
CA PHE A 31 1.85 15.52 4.49
C PHE A 31 1.02 16.64 5.15
N SER A 32 1.44 17.15 6.31
CA SER A 32 0.74 18.24 7.01
C SER A 32 0.66 19.51 6.17
N PHE A 33 1.72 19.84 5.44
CA PHE A 33 1.72 20.96 4.50
C PHE A 33 0.78 20.73 3.30
N MET A 34 0.60 19.48 2.89
CA MET A 34 -0.24 19.12 1.74
C MET A 34 -1.74 19.05 2.07
N VAL A 35 -2.13 18.87 3.34
CA VAL A 35 -3.55 18.75 3.74
C VAL A 35 -4.44 19.89 3.22
N PRO A 36 -4.10 21.19 3.33
CA PRO A 36 -4.94 22.26 2.80
C PRO A 36 -5.17 22.16 1.28
N LEU A 37 -4.15 21.73 0.53
CA LEU A 37 -4.24 21.54 -0.92
C LEU A 37 -5.12 20.34 -1.26
N ALA A 38 -4.95 19.22 -0.55
CA ALA A 38 -5.76 18.02 -0.73
C ALA A 38 -7.24 18.26 -0.36
N LYS A 39 -7.51 19.00 0.72
CA LYS A 39 -8.87 19.41 1.12
C LYS A 39 -9.61 20.18 0.03
N ALA A 40 -8.92 21.04 -0.73
CA ALA A 40 -9.52 21.81 -1.81
C ALA A 40 -10.02 20.94 -2.98
N LEU A 41 -9.59 19.67 -3.03
CA LEU A 41 -9.95 18.70 -4.05
C LEU A 41 -10.93 17.64 -3.54
N ALA A 42 -11.34 17.73 -2.27
CA ALA A 42 -12.30 16.79 -1.69
C ALA A 42 -13.71 16.92 -2.33
N PRO A 43 -14.48 15.82 -2.43
CA PRO A 43 -14.11 14.46 -2.03
C PRO A 43 -13.27 13.75 -3.10
N SER A 44 -12.31 12.92 -2.68
CA SER A 44 -11.49 12.09 -3.60
C SER A 44 -11.17 10.74 -2.99
N TYR A 45 -10.78 9.78 -3.82
CA TYR A 45 -9.98 8.65 -3.38
C TYR A 45 -8.49 9.02 -3.33
N PHE A 46 -7.79 8.43 -2.38
CA PHE A 46 -6.34 8.48 -2.28
C PHE A 46 -5.80 7.07 -2.33
N ARG A 47 -5.18 6.69 -3.45
CA ARG A 47 -4.52 5.38 -3.59
C ARG A 47 -3.05 5.49 -3.20
N PHE A 48 -2.63 4.70 -2.21
CA PHE A 48 -1.22 4.40 -2.01
C PHE A 48 -0.91 3.02 -2.56
N GLY A 49 -0.12 2.98 -3.62
CA GLY A 49 0.05 1.79 -4.43
C GLY A 49 1.06 1.98 -5.55
N GLY A 50 1.16 1.03 -6.46
CA GLY A 50 2.18 1.04 -7.51
C GLY A 50 3.17 -0.10 -7.37
N THR A 51 4.20 -0.09 -8.21
CA THR A 51 5.08 -1.24 -8.42
C THR A 51 5.77 -1.80 -7.16
N TYR A 52 6.05 -0.97 -6.16
CA TYR A 52 6.71 -1.38 -4.92
C TYR A 52 5.75 -1.84 -3.82
N SER A 53 4.42 -1.74 -4.01
CA SER A 53 3.45 -2.28 -3.05
C SER A 53 3.60 -3.79 -2.89
N ASP A 54 3.97 -4.48 -3.97
CA ASP A 54 4.23 -5.91 -4.05
C ASP A 54 5.54 -6.37 -3.40
N VAL A 55 6.28 -5.46 -2.76
CA VAL A 55 7.46 -5.82 -1.98
C VAL A 55 7.40 -5.34 -0.52
N PHE A 56 6.28 -4.74 -0.11
CA PHE A 56 6.08 -4.33 1.28
C PHE A 56 5.61 -5.47 2.18
N VAL A 57 6.19 -5.55 3.36
CA VAL A 57 5.69 -6.40 4.45
C VAL A 57 5.30 -5.48 5.60
N PHE A 58 4.04 -5.53 5.98
CA PHE A 58 3.55 -4.74 7.09
C PHE A 58 4.17 -5.23 8.41
N ASN A 59 4.65 -4.30 9.23
CA ASN A 59 5.05 -4.58 10.59
C ASN A 59 4.72 -3.38 11.48
N GLU A 60 3.94 -3.59 12.53
CA GLU A 60 3.50 -2.51 13.41
C GLU A 60 4.67 -1.82 14.14
N THR A 61 5.68 -2.57 14.56
CA THR A 61 6.70 -2.10 15.52
C THR A 61 8.08 -1.84 14.91
N LEU A 62 8.36 -2.39 13.73
CA LEU A 62 9.66 -2.26 13.07
C LEU A 62 9.66 -1.16 12.01
N ASN A 63 10.78 -0.43 11.94
CA ASN A 63 11.10 0.53 10.89
C ASN A 63 12.37 0.05 10.14
N GLY A 64 12.36 0.01 8.80
CA GLY A 64 13.55 -0.32 7.97
C GLY A 64 13.46 -1.64 7.20
N PRO A 65 14.49 -2.06 6.43
CA PRO A 65 14.45 -3.33 5.69
C PRO A 65 14.42 -4.55 6.63
N ILE A 66 13.59 -5.56 6.31
CA ILE A 66 13.66 -6.86 7.02
C ILE A 66 14.83 -7.65 6.45
N ASN A 67 15.75 -8.08 7.30
CA ASN A 67 16.71 -9.14 6.96
C ASN A 67 16.05 -10.54 7.06
N GLN A 68 14.82 -10.70 6.55
CA GLN A 68 14.18 -12.02 6.43
C GLN A 68 14.39 -12.53 5.01
N GLU A 69 14.76 -13.81 4.90
CA GLU A 69 14.77 -14.53 3.63
C GLU A 69 13.38 -14.46 3.00
N VAL A 70 13.28 -13.73 1.90
CA VAL A 70 12.04 -13.62 1.14
C VAL A 70 12.03 -14.64 0.01
N PRO A 71 10.85 -15.22 -0.32
CA PRO A 71 10.75 -16.28 -1.32
C PRO A 71 11.42 -15.90 -2.64
N TRP A 72 12.15 -16.83 -3.24
CA TRP A 72 13.14 -16.51 -4.28
C TRP A 72 12.63 -15.82 -5.57
N ALA A 73 11.32 -15.72 -5.88
CA ALA A 73 10.91 -14.84 -6.99
C ALA A 73 11.08 -13.37 -6.66
N LEU A 74 11.15 -13.00 -5.39
CA LEU A 74 11.58 -11.68 -4.98
C LEU A 74 13.11 -11.54 -5.09
N THR A 75 13.88 -12.63 -5.18
CA THR A 75 15.34 -12.58 -5.32
C THR A 75 15.82 -12.49 -6.78
N ASN A 76 15.02 -12.98 -7.74
CA ASN A 76 15.35 -12.95 -9.18
C ASN A 76 14.32 -12.20 -10.06
N GLY A 77 13.35 -11.53 -9.45
CA GLY A 77 12.39 -10.66 -10.14
C GLY A 77 12.91 -9.23 -10.33
N PHE A 78 12.14 -8.39 -11.05
CA PHE A 78 12.45 -7.00 -11.44
C PHE A 78 13.02 -6.09 -10.34
N PHE A 79 12.84 -6.41 -9.04
CA PHE A 79 13.25 -5.57 -7.90
C PHE A 79 14.43 -6.08 -7.07
N GLY A 80 14.98 -7.27 -7.38
CA GLY A 80 16.03 -7.90 -6.57
C GLY A 80 15.61 -8.13 -5.09
N ASN A 81 16.54 -8.60 -4.24
CA ASN A 81 16.33 -8.98 -2.82
C ASN A 81 15.82 -7.87 -1.87
N LYS A 82 14.76 -7.13 -2.20
CA LYS A 82 14.29 -5.99 -1.42
C LYS A 82 12.84 -6.18 -1.02
N THR A 83 12.62 -6.97 0.02
CA THR A 83 11.43 -6.79 0.84
C THR A 83 11.69 -5.67 1.83
N THR A 84 10.74 -4.74 1.90
CA THR A 84 10.84 -3.54 2.73
C THR A 84 9.75 -3.57 3.78
N ILE A 85 10.05 -3.15 5.01
CA ILE A 85 9.00 -2.98 6.01
C ILE A 85 8.20 -1.75 5.64
N PHE A 86 6.89 -1.91 5.64
CA PHE A 86 5.96 -0.79 5.69
C PHE A 86 5.42 -0.70 7.12
N SER A 87 5.82 0.34 7.85
CA SER A 87 5.58 0.37 9.29
C SER A 87 4.17 0.85 9.65
N GLY A 88 3.75 0.56 10.89
CA GLY A 88 2.52 1.12 11.47
C GLY A 88 2.50 2.66 11.41
N GLU A 89 3.65 3.30 11.67
CA GLU A 89 3.79 4.77 11.60
C GLU A 89 3.56 5.32 10.18
N GLN A 90 4.13 4.68 9.16
CA GLN A 90 3.92 5.08 7.76
C GLN A 90 2.46 4.90 7.36
N PHE A 91 1.84 3.78 7.78
CA PHE A 91 0.44 3.50 7.53
C PHE A 91 -0.49 4.52 8.19
N ASP A 92 -0.30 4.80 9.47
CA ASP A 92 -1.04 5.82 10.22
C ASP A 92 -0.86 7.21 9.57
N THR A 93 0.34 7.54 9.11
CA THR A 93 0.61 8.82 8.43
C THR A 93 -0.22 8.96 7.15
N LEU A 94 -0.25 7.93 6.30
CA LEU A 94 -1.03 7.96 5.05
C LEU A 94 -2.54 7.99 5.32
N TYR A 95 -3.02 7.17 6.24
CA TYR A 95 -4.44 7.15 6.61
C TYR A 95 -4.87 8.52 7.14
N ASN A 96 -4.09 9.09 8.07
CA ASN A 96 -4.39 10.40 8.65
C ASN A 96 -4.32 11.50 7.60
N PHE A 97 -3.39 11.46 6.65
CA PHE A 97 -3.35 12.41 5.54
C PHE A 97 -4.65 12.36 4.71
N ALA A 98 -5.11 11.16 4.33
CA ALA A 98 -6.34 10.99 3.57
C ALA A 98 -7.58 11.46 4.36
N SER A 99 -7.74 10.96 5.58
CA SER A 99 -8.86 11.27 6.46
C SER A 99 -8.94 12.77 6.76
N ASN A 100 -7.81 13.38 7.13
CA ASN A 100 -7.75 14.83 7.38
C ASN A 100 -8.02 15.65 6.11
N SER A 101 -7.84 15.08 4.92
CA SER A 101 -8.13 15.73 3.64
C SER A 101 -9.57 15.52 3.15
N GLY A 102 -10.40 14.78 3.88
CA GLY A 102 -11.75 14.40 3.43
C GLY A 102 -11.73 13.39 2.29
N TRP A 103 -10.67 12.60 2.18
CA TRP A 103 -10.45 11.60 1.14
C TRP A 103 -10.67 10.19 1.67
N ARG A 104 -11.09 9.27 0.80
CA ARG A 104 -11.21 7.83 1.10
C ARG A 104 -9.89 7.14 0.74
N PHE A 105 -9.23 6.54 1.73
CA PHE A 105 -7.95 5.88 1.53
C PHE A 105 -8.12 4.50 0.87
N ILE A 106 -7.26 4.19 -0.10
CA ILE A 106 -7.12 2.89 -0.75
C ILE A 106 -5.66 2.45 -0.61
N PHE A 107 -5.42 1.24 -0.11
CA PHE A 107 -4.08 0.70 0.09
C PHE A 107 -3.86 -0.62 -0.67
N ASP A 108 -2.77 -0.70 -1.44
CA ASP A 108 -2.36 -1.91 -2.16
C ASP A 108 -1.69 -2.93 -1.23
N LEU A 109 -2.23 -4.14 -1.18
CA LEU A 109 -1.62 -5.27 -0.49
C LEU A 109 -0.58 -5.96 -1.37
N ASN A 110 0.47 -6.47 -0.73
CA ASN A 110 1.52 -7.22 -1.40
C ASN A 110 1.01 -8.58 -1.92
N LEU A 111 0.90 -8.74 -3.24
CA LEU A 111 0.50 -9.96 -3.94
C LEU A 111 1.60 -11.04 -3.98
N MET A 112 2.86 -10.63 -3.85
CA MET A 112 4.04 -11.50 -3.97
C MET A 112 4.35 -12.30 -2.70
N LEU A 113 3.63 -12.07 -1.59
CA LEU A 113 3.66 -12.96 -0.44
C LEU A 113 2.97 -14.28 -0.78
N ARG A 114 3.75 -15.36 -0.90
CA ARG A 114 3.23 -16.69 -1.27
C ARG A 114 3.55 -17.76 -0.26
N ASN A 115 2.72 -18.80 -0.27
CA ASN A 115 3.00 -20.03 0.45
C ASN A 115 4.07 -20.86 -0.28
N GLY A 116 4.99 -21.44 0.49
CA GLY A 116 6.01 -22.37 0.01
C GLY A 116 7.38 -21.74 -0.23
N THR A 117 8.40 -22.59 -0.32
CA THR A 117 9.79 -22.19 -0.55
C THR A 117 10.06 -22.05 -2.05
N GLY A 118 9.38 -21.09 -2.69
CA GLY A 118 9.80 -20.63 -4.00
C GLY A 118 8.87 -20.76 -5.21
N TRP A 119 9.35 -20.20 -6.31
CA TRP A 119 8.60 -19.90 -7.53
C TRP A 119 9.18 -20.59 -8.77
N THR A 120 9.33 -21.92 -8.75
CA THR A 120 9.81 -22.60 -9.95
C THR A 120 8.70 -22.60 -11.00
N GLU A 121 9.05 -22.79 -12.26
CA GLU A 121 8.06 -23.02 -13.33
C GLU A 121 7.08 -24.15 -12.95
N ALA A 122 7.55 -25.14 -12.18
CA ALA A 122 6.71 -26.22 -11.67
C ALA A 122 5.79 -25.82 -10.49
N THR A 123 6.15 -24.82 -9.68
CA THR A 123 5.39 -24.43 -8.47
C THR A 123 4.59 -23.14 -8.64
N ILE A 124 4.80 -22.37 -9.72
CA ILE A 124 4.11 -21.07 -9.91
C ILE A 124 2.59 -21.22 -10.00
N HIS A 125 2.09 -22.30 -10.61
CA HIS A 125 0.66 -22.55 -10.77
C HIS A 125 -0.03 -23.11 -9.50
N SER A 126 0.74 -23.65 -8.54
CA SER A 126 0.21 -24.22 -7.30
C SER A 126 0.45 -23.32 -6.08
N SER A 127 1.33 -22.33 -6.22
CA SER A 127 1.58 -21.30 -5.22
C SER A 127 0.30 -20.51 -4.94
N ARG A 128 -0.10 -20.39 -3.67
CA ARG A 128 -1.23 -19.54 -3.23
C ARG A 128 -0.72 -18.30 -2.52
N TRP A 129 -1.47 -17.20 -2.60
CA TRP A 129 -1.20 -15.99 -1.83
C TRP A 129 -1.24 -16.28 -0.32
N ASN A 130 -0.25 -15.79 0.40
CA ASN A 130 -0.14 -15.88 1.85
C ASN A 130 -0.75 -14.62 2.48
N SER A 131 -2.01 -14.73 2.92
CA SER A 131 -2.75 -13.61 3.49
C SER A 131 -2.39 -13.27 4.94
N THR A 132 -1.41 -13.95 5.56
CA THR A 132 -1.08 -13.75 6.98
C THR A 132 -0.69 -12.30 7.28
N ASN A 133 0.16 -11.70 6.45
CA ASN A 133 0.58 -10.31 6.64
C ASN A 133 -0.55 -9.31 6.40
N ALA A 134 -1.39 -9.55 5.38
CA ALA A 134 -2.59 -8.74 5.13
C ALA A 134 -3.56 -8.82 6.31
N LYS A 135 -3.74 -10.00 6.92
CA LYS A 135 -4.56 -10.16 8.12
C LYS A 135 -4.01 -9.31 9.28
N THR A 136 -2.70 -9.31 9.51
CA THR A 136 -2.08 -8.45 10.53
C THR A 136 -2.38 -6.97 10.28
N LEU A 137 -2.30 -6.51 9.03
CA LEU A 137 -2.65 -5.14 8.66
C LEU A 137 -4.14 -4.83 8.84
N PHE A 138 -5.03 -5.76 8.50
CA PHE A 138 -6.47 -5.62 8.71
C PHE A 138 -6.82 -5.54 10.19
N ASP A 139 -6.24 -6.41 11.01
CA ASP A 139 -6.42 -6.39 12.47
C ASP A 139 -5.93 -5.05 13.05
N TYR A 140 -4.78 -4.55 12.57
CA TYR A 140 -4.23 -3.24 12.95
C TYR A 140 -5.18 -2.09 12.60
N ALA A 141 -5.58 -1.98 11.32
CA ALA A 141 -6.50 -0.94 10.85
C ALA A 141 -7.86 -1.01 11.56
N SER A 142 -8.38 -2.22 11.79
CA SER A 142 -9.62 -2.43 12.53
C SER A 142 -9.50 -2.01 13.99
N SER A 143 -8.37 -2.27 14.66
CA SER A 143 -8.14 -1.85 16.05
C SER A 143 -8.12 -0.33 16.22
N LYS A 144 -7.77 0.39 15.15
CA LYS A 144 -7.74 1.87 15.08
C LYS A 144 -9.07 2.47 14.61
N GLY A 145 -10.04 1.65 14.19
CA GLY A 145 -11.31 2.11 13.64
C GLY A 145 -11.17 2.78 12.27
N TYR A 146 -10.19 2.37 11.47
CA TYR A 146 -9.94 2.99 10.17
C TYR A 146 -10.97 2.57 9.11
N GLU A 147 -11.53 3.56 8.43
CA GLU A 147 -12.49 3.38 7.34
C GLU A 147 -11.81 3.61 5.99
N MET A 148 -11.43 2.51 5.33
CA MET A 148 -10.65 2.53 4.10
C MET A 148 -10.95 1.32 3.20
N ASP A 149 -10.42 1.35 1.97
CA ASP A 149 -10.55 0.28 0.98
C ASP A 149 -9.17 -0.34 0.68
N TRP A 150 -9.19 -1.49 -0.01
CA TRP A 150 -8.00 -2.32 -0.25
C TRP A 150 -7.92 -2.74 -1.71
N GLU A 151 -6.69 -2.85 -2.22
CA GLU A 151 -6.36 -3.50 -3.49
C GLU A 151 -5.39 -4.67 -3.21
N LEU A 152 -5.22 -5.59 -4.17
CA LEU A 152 -4.28 -6.71 -4.05
C LEU A 152 -3.42 -6.81 -5.31
N GLY A 153 -2.17 -6.38 -5.18
CA GLY A 153 -1.18 -6.35 -6.25
C GLY A 153 -1.32 -5.17 -7.21
N ASN A 154 -0.21 -4.85 -7.88
CA ASN A 154 -0.13 -3.82 -8.91
C ASN A 154 0.59 -4.30 -10.18
#